data_AF-A0A929BRD5-F1
#
_entry.id   AF-A0A929BRD5-F1
#
_cell.length_a   1.000
_cell.length_b   1.000
_cell.length_c   1.000
_cell.angle_alpha   90.00
_cell.angle_beta   90.00
_cell.angle_gamma   90.00
#
_symmetry.space_group_name_H-M   'P 1'
#
loop_
_entity.id
_entity.type
_entity.pdbx_description
1 polymer ?
#
loop_
_entity_poly.entity_id
_entity_poly.type
_entity_poly.pdbx_seq_one_letter_code
_entity_poly.pdbx_strand_id
1 'polypeptide(L)'
;MANLLRNGDFEMDWGVDKSHRCLIFPVDGEPYETDVGNIFTPSGGWVTWFRHDPGTWDQPEVRDAWMTHDSRRVHSGQKGTLLFTFYRKHDAGFLQQVR
;
A
#
# COMPACT_ATOMS: atom_id res chain seq x y z
N MET A 1 23.29 -8.12 -13.96
CA MET A 1 22.39 -8.40 -12.82
C MET A 1 20.98 -8.51 -13.35
N ALA A 2 20.27 -9.61 -13.08
CA ALA A 2 18.87 -9.71 -13.46
C ALA A 2 18.05 -8.78 -12.56
N ASN A 3 17.10 -8.03 -13.14
CA ASN A 3 16.14 -7.28 -12.35
C ASN A 3 15.20 -8.27 -11.64
N LEU A 4 15.32 -8.36 -10.31
CA LEU A 4 14.48 -9.22 -9.49
C LEU A 4 13.13 -8.57 -9.16
N LEU A 5 12.98 -7.27 -9.41
CA LEU A 5 11.71 -6.57 -9.33
C LEU A 5 10.89 -6.99 -10.55
N ARG A 6 10.14 -8.10 -10.44
CA ARG A 6 8.96 -8.27 -11.28
C ARG A 6 8.01 -7.14 -10.91
N ASN A 7 7.51 -6.40 -11.88
CA ASN A 7 6.37 -5.51 -11.70
C ASN A 7 5.20 -6.39 -11.24
N GLY A 8 5.14 -6.65 -9.94
CA GLY A 8 4.51 -7.81 -9.33
C GLY A 8 3.03 -7.63 -9.25
N ASP A 9 2.41 -7.57 -10.42
CA ASP A 9 0.97 -7.48 -10.59
C ASP A 9 0.35 -6.22 -9.98
N PHE A 10 1.15 -5.16 -9.81
CA PHE A 10 0.70 -3.91 -9.19
C PHE A 10 -0.49 -3.29 -9.95
N GLU A 11 -0.52 -3.42 -11.27
CA GLU A 11 -1.62 -2.94 -12.12
C GLU A 11 -2.78 -3.93 -12.26
N MET A 12 -2.72 -5.12 -11.65
CA MET A 12 -3.84 -6.06 -11.66
C MET A 12 -5.04 -5.53 -10.86
N ASP A 13 -6.20 -6.12 -11.11
CA ASP A 13 -7.38 -5.88 -10.30
C ASP A 13 -7.19 -6.45 -8.89
N TRP A 14 -6.93 -5.56 -7.92
CA TRP A 14 -6.81 -5.92 -6.51
C TRP A 14 -8.14 -6.38 -5.92
N GLY A 15 -9.26 -6.13 -6.61
CA GLY A 15 -10.59 -6.61 -6.27
C GLY A 15 -10.76 -8.13 -6.37
N VAL A 16 -9.84 -8.84 -7.03
CA VAL A 16 -9.89 -10.31 -7.17
C VAL A 16 -9.38 -11.00 -5.89
N ASP A 17 -8.25 -10.54 -5.34
CA ASP A 17 -7.67 -11.10 -4.11
C ASP A 17 -7.96 -10.27 -2.85
N LYS A 18 -8.44 -9.02 -3.01
CA LYS A 18 -8.79 -8.03 -1.96
C LYS A 18 -7.90 -8.11 -0.72
N SER A 19 -6.59 -8.05 -0.93
CA SER A 19 -5.66 -8.04 0.19
C SER A 19 -5.81 -6.74 0.97
N HIS A 20 -6.12 -6.90 2.26
CA HIS A 20 -6.10 -5.81 3.24
C HIS A 20 -4.90 -5.90 4.17
N ARG A 21 -3.95 -6.78 3.82
CA ARG A 21 -2.80 -7.11 4.64
C ARG A 21 -1.89 -5.91 4.76
N CYS A 22 -1.52 -5.60 5.99
CA CYS A 22 -0.55 -4.59 6.31
C CYS A 22 0.40 -5.04 7.42
N LEU A 23 1.61 -4.45 7.41
CA LEU A 23 2.60 -4.59 8.46
C LEU A 23 2.65 -3.28 9.26
N ILE A 24 2.33 -3.37 10.54
CA ILE A 24 2.24 -2.22 11.45
C ILE A 24 3.47 -2.19 12.33
N PHE A 25 4.13 -1.04 12.41
CA PHE A 25 5.26 -0.76 13.29
C PHE A 25 4.83 0.18 14.42
N PRO A 26 4.28 -0.33 15.55
CA PRO A 26 3.92 0.51 16.69
C PRO A 26 5.17 1.12 17.34
N VAL A 27 5.05 2.32 17.89
CA VAL A 27 6.19 3.00 18.55
C VAL A 27 6.64 2.34 19.85
N ASP A 28 5.72 1.69 20.57
CA ASP A 28 5.96 1.09 21.89
C ASP A 28 5.73 -0.43 21.88
N GLY A 29 5.97 -1.10 20.76
CA GLY A 29 5.74 -2.54 20.64
C GLY A 29 6.45 -3.19 19.47
N GLU A 30 6.27 -4.51 19.37
CA GLU A 30 6.81 -5.29 18.26
C GLU A 30 5.97 -5.11 17.00
N PRO A 31 6.59 -5.13 15.80
CA PRO A 31 5.86 -5.10 14.55
C PRO A 31 4.95 -6.32 14.39
N TYR A 32 3.78 -6.12 13.81
CA TYR A 32 2.82 -7.19 13.58
C TYR A 32 2.07 -7.00 12.27
N GLU A 33 1.63 -8.12 11.69
CA GLU A 33 0.80 -8.11 10.50
C GLU A 33 -0.68 -8.30 10.87
N THR A 34 -1.55 -7.60 10.14
CA THR A 34 -3.00 -7.74 10.26
C THR A 34 -3.70 -7.24 8.99
N ASP A 35 -4.99 -7.54 8.86
CA ASP A 35 -5.84 -6.94 7.84
C ASP A 35 -6.51 -5.67 8.37
N VAL A 36 -6.50 -4.60 7.57
CA VAL A 36 -7.16 -3.32 7.87
C VAL A 36 -8.05 -2.91 6.68
N GLY A 37 -9.37 -2.85 6.88
CA GLY A 37 -10.34 -2.80 5.78
C GLY A 37 -10.29 -1.58 4.87
N ASN A 38 -9.70 -0.45 5.29
CA ASN A 38 -9.50 0.74 4.44
C ASN A 38 -8.06 0.83 3.87
N ILE A 39 -7.28 -0.23 4.01
CA ILE A 39 -5.97 -0.38 3.38
C ILE A 39 -6.12 -1.43 2.28
N PHE A 40 -6.17 -1.00 1.03
CA PHE A 40 -6.18 -1.91 -0.12
C PHE A 40 -4.73 -2.12 -0.57
N THR A 41 -4.22 -3.34 -0.43
CA THR A 41 -2.83 -3.71 -0.73
C THR A 41 -2.76 -4.45 -2.08
N PRO A 42 -1.76 -4.16 -2.93
CA PRO A 42 -1.55 -4.90 -4.17
C PRO A 42 -1.41 -6.41 -3.95
N SER A 43 -1.94 -7.23 -4.88
CA SER A 43 -1.67 -8.66 -4.94
C SER A 43 -0.23 -8.93 -5.41
N GLY A 44 0.23 -10.18 -5.47
CA GLY A 44 1.59 -10.48 -5.98
C GLY A 44 2.72 -10.30 -4.96
N GLY A 45 2.40 -10.42 -3.66
CA GLY A 45 3.40 -10.41 -2.57
C GLY A 45 3.76 -9.02 -2.05
N TRP A 46 2.97 -8.00 -2.41
CA TRP A 46 3.07 -6.68 -1.80
C TRP A 46 2.43 -6.66 -0.42
N VAL A 47 2.95 -5.79 0.44
CA VAL A 47 2.44 -5.49 1.78
C VAL A 47 2.46 -3.97 1.94
N THR A 48 1.32 -3.39 2.33
CA THR A 48 1.28 -2.01 2.81
C THR A 48 1.90 -1.98 4.20
N TRP A 49 2.75 -1.02 4.51
CA TRP A 49 3.29 -0.86 5.85
C TRP A 49 3.13 0.57 6.35
N PHE A 50 3.05 0.74 7.67
CA PHE A 50 3.08 2.05 8.30
C PHE A 50 3.62 2.02 9.72
N ARG A 51 4.24 3.12 10.15
CA ARG A 51 4.54 3.40 11.55
C ARG A 51 3.27 3.85 12.25
N HIS A 52 3.00 3.30 13.44
CA HIS A 52 1.85 3.63 14.26
C HIS A 52 2.26 4.35 15.54
N ASP A 53 2.10 5.67 15.50
CA ASP A 53 2.27 6.67 16.54
C ASP A 53 1.04 7.62 16.50
N PRO A 54 -0.03 7.29 17.24
CA PRO A 54 -1.27 8.06 17.22
C PRO A 54 -1.05 9.56 17.40
N GLY A 55 -1.55 10.36 16.46
CA GLY A 55 -1.39 11.82 16.46
C GLY A 55 -0.12 12.36 15.78
N THR A 56 0.84 11.49 15.41
CA THR A 56 2.04 11.88 14.64
C THR A 56 2.12 11.14 13.30
N TRP A 57 2.14 9.82 13.34
CA TRP A 57 2.21 8.93 12.18
C TRP A 57 1.15 7.85 12.40
N ASP A 58 -0.03 7.99 11.80
CA ASP A 58 -1.15 7.12 12.10
C ASP A 58 -1.65 6.38 10.86
N GLN A 59 -2.60 5.47 11.05
CA GLN A 59 -3.14 4.58 10.04
C GLN A 59 -3.45 5.32 8.73
N PRO A 60 -2.86 4.90 7.59
CA PRO A 60 -3.19 5.45 6.30
C PRO A 60 -4.52 4.89 5.80
N GLU A 61 -5.06 5.59 4.81
CA GLU A 61 -6.02 5.04 3.88
C GLU A 61 -5.31 4.75 2.56
N VAL A 62 -5.52 3.56 2.01
CA VAL A 62 -4.91 3.15 0.74
C VAL A 62 -6.00 2.75 -0.24
N ARG A 63 -6.02 3.33 -1.44
CA ARG A 63 -7.04 3.06 -2.46
C ARG A 63 -6.46 2.98 -3.86
N ASP A 64 -7.20 2.31 -4.74
CA ASP A 64 -6.93 2.27 -6.17
C ASP A 64 -7.26 3.61 -6.84
N ALA A 65 -6.42 4.01 -7.81
CA ALA A 65 -6.69 5.09 -8.74
C ALA A 65 -6.57 4.57 -10.19
N TRP A 66 -7.67 4.03 -10.72
CA TRP A 66 -7.71 3.53 -12.10
C TRP A 66 -7.77 4.66 -13.12
N MET A 67 -7.07 4.50 -14.25
CA MET A 67 -7.06 5.47 -15.34
C MET A 67 -8.48 5.72 -15.89
N THR A 68 -9.32 4.70 -15.91
CA THR A 68 -10.73 4.77 -16.34
C THR A 68 -11.61 5.61 -15.41
N HIS A 69 -11.22 5.77 -14.14
CA HIS A 69 -11.97 6.54 -13.14
C HIS A 69 -11.44 7.98 -12.98
N ASP A 70 -10.11 8.18 -12.95
CA ASP A 70 -9.49 9.53 -12.88
C ASP A 70 -8.13 9.55 -13.57
N SER A 71 -8.13 9.67 -14.90
CA SER A 71 -6.92 9.66 -15.73
C SER A 71 -5.87 10.70 -15.34
N ARG A 72 -6.28 11.83 -14.72
CA ARG A 72 -5.35 12.89 -14.28
C ARG A 72 -4.42 12.46 -13.14
N ARG A 73 -4.78 11.40 -12.41
CA ARG A 73 -3.99 10.83 -11.32
C ARG A 73 -3.07 9.70 -11.77
N VAL A 74 -3.19 9.26 -13.02
CA VAL A 74 -2.39 8.19 -13.61
C VAL A 74 -1.51 8.80 -14.69
N HIS A 75 -0.23 8.98 -14.38
CA HIS A 75 0.73 9.56 -15.32
C HIS A 75 1.12 8.59 -16.45
N SER A 76 1.17 7.29 -16.16
CA SER A 76 1.47 6.21 -17.10
C SER A 76 0.87 4.90 -16.59
N GLY A 77 0.62 3.94 -17.49
CA GLY A 77 0.02 2.65 -17.12
C GLY A 77 -1.51 2.70 -17.07
N GLN A 78 -2.13 1.73 -16.39
CA GLN A 78 -3.59 1.65 -16.25
C GLN A 78 -4.09 2.02 -14.85
N LYS A 79 -3.18 2.08 -13.87
CA LYS A 79 -3.52 2.23 -12.45
C LYS A 79 -2.42 2.94 -11.68
N GLY A 80 -2.83 3.79 -10.74
CA GLY A 80 -2.01 4.27 -9.65
C GLY A 80 -2.61 3.89 -8.29
N THR A 81 -1.94 4.32 -7.22
CA THR A 81 -2.40 4.12 -5.85
C THR A 81 -2.41 5.44 -5.11
N LEU A 82 -3.47 5.66 -4.34
CA LEU A 82 -3.55 6.72 -3.36
C LEU A 82 -3.13 6.14 -2.00
N LEU A 83 -2.05 6.69 -1.42
CA LEU A 83 -1.71 6.52 -0.01
C LEU A 83 -1.96 7.87 0.67
N PHE A 84 -2.94 7.91 1.57
CA PHE A 84 -3.39 9.12 2.24
C PHE A 84 -3.26 8.97 3.76
N THR A 85 -2.81 10.02 4.45
CA THR A 85 -2.89 10.13 5.91
C THR A 85 -3.51 11.47 6.28
N PHE A 86 -4.26 11.51 7.38
CA PHE A 86 -4.93 12.72 7.84
C PHE A 86 -3.95 13.81 8.33
N TYR A 87 -2.78 13.40 8.81
CA TYR A 87 -1.70 14.31 9.22
C TYR A 87 -0.71 14.54 8.08
N ARG A 88 -0.05 15.70 8.06
CA ARG A 88 0.98 16.08 7.06
C ARG A 88 2.26 15.24 7.12
N LYS A 89 2.37 14.34 8.10
CA LYS A 89 3.52 13.46 8.27
C LYS A 89 3.13 12.06 7.81
N HIS A 90 3.99 11.48 6.99
CA HIS A 90 3.81 10.14 6.45
C HIS A 90 5.05 9.32 6.81
N ASP A 91 4.83 8.15 7.38
CA ASP A 91 5.86 7.12 7.51
C ASP A 91 5.21 5.76 7.21
N ALA A 92 5.01 5.55 5.91
CA ALA A 92 4.23 4.46 5.36
C ALA A 92 4.62 4.23 3.90
N GLY A 93 4.29 3.06 3.37
CA GLY A 93 4.53 2.74 1.98
C GLY A 93 4.18 1.32 1.62
N PHE A 94 4.84 0.84 0.58
CA PHE A 94 4.69 -0.52 0.07
C PHE A 94 6.04 -1.21 0.09
N LEU A 95 6.03 -2.48 0.47
CA LEU A 95 7.17 -3.36 0.33
C LEU A 95 6.74 -4.62 -0.40
N GLN A 96 7.68 -5.23 -1.12
CA GLN A 96 7.49 -6.53 -1.73
C GLN A 96 8.64 -7.42 -1.30
N GLN A 97 8.32 -8.61 -0.83
CA GLN A 97 9.36 -9.60 -0.55
C GLN A 97 9.87 -10.18 -1.88
N VAL A 98 11.11 -9.86 -2.23
CA VAL A 98 11.78 -10.39 -3.42
C VAL A 98 12.40 -11.76 -3.08
N ARG A 99 12.21 -12.77 -3.93
CA ARG A 99 12.83 -14.09 -3.81
C ARG A 99 14.03 -14.23 -4.73
#